data_AF-A0A7Y2TED9-F1
#
_entry.id   AF-A0A7Y2TED9-F1
#
_cell.length_a   1.000
_cell.length_b   1.000
_cell.length_c   1.000
_cell.angle_alpha   90.00
_cell.angle_beta   90.00
_cell.angle_gamma   90.00
#
_symmetry.space_group_name_H-M   'P 1'
#
loop_
_entity.id
_entity.type
_entity.pdbx_description
1 polymer ?
#
loop_
_entity_poly.entity_id
_entity_poly.type
_entity_poly.pdbx_seq_one_letter_code
_entity_poly.pdbx_strand_id
1 'polypeptide(L)'
;MISIKNILENVDSQIVKISVEELKAKMESDSLFLLIDLRTKEEYLAGHIKNSIWIPRGFLEFKIQKVTDEPESEIIVYCKGGLRSSLSAHSLMQMGYKNVSNLEGGLREWVFMGHSIYNALGELNVIEFEKLESE
;
A
#
# COMPACT_ATOMS: atom_id res chain seq x y z
N MET A 1 -0.30 25.54 16.68
CA MET A 1 0.34 24.43 15.92
C MET A 1 -0.72 23.36 15.71
N ILE A 2 -0.93 22.91 14.47
CA ILE A 2 -1.90 21.84 14.16
C ILE A 2 -1.24 20.49 14.49
N SER A 3 -1.97 19.57 15.11
CA SER A 3 -1.45 18.24 15.44
C SER A 3 -1.44 17.32 14.22
N ILE A 4 -0.55 16.31 14.20
CA ILE A 4 -0.53 15.30 13.13
C ILE A 4 -1.85 14.52 13.05
N LYS A 5 -2.52 14.32 14.19
CA LYS A 5 -3.83 13.67 14.27
C LYS A 5 -4.87 14.47 13.48
N ASN A 6 -4.94 15.78 13.68
CA ASN A 6 -5.90 16.63 12.97
C ASN A 6 -5.62 16.66 11.46
N ILE A 7 -4.34 16.64 11.06
CA ILE A 7 -3.95 16.56 9.64
C ILE A 7 -4.44 15.24 9.03
N LEU A 8 -4.20 14.12 9.72
CA LEU A 8 -4.61 12.80 9.24
C LEU A 8 -6.13 12.66 9.18
N GLU A 9 -6.87 13.13 10.18
CA GLU A 9 -8.35 13.13 10.17
C GLU A 9 -8.91 13.94 9.00
N ASN A 10 -8.31 15.10 8.69
CA ASN A 10 -8.73 15.92 7.56
C ASN A 10 -8.40 15.27 6.21
N VAL A 11 -7.26 14.59 6.10
CA VAL A 11 -6.86 13.89 4.88
C VAL A 11 -7.71 12.65 4.67
N ASP A 12 -7.92 11.85 5.72
CA ASP A 12 -8.69 10.61 5.66
C ASP A 12 -10.16 10.85 5.23
N SER A 13 -10.73 12.03 5.50
CA SER A 13 -12.07 12.39 5.03
C SER A 13 -12.15 12.77 3.54
N GLN A 14 -11.00 12.92 2.88
CA GLN A 14 -10.89 13.34 1.47
C GLN A 14 -10.37 12.25 0.54
N ILE A 15 -9.86 11.14 1.07
CA ILE A 15 -9.28 10.05 0.29
C ILE A 15 -10.19 8.82 0.33
N VAL A 16 -10.04 7.97 -0.68
CA VAL A 16 -10.65 6.63 -0.66
C VAL A 16 -9.72 5.68 0.09
N LYS A 17 -10.32 4.78 0.87
CA LYS A 17 -9.63 3.65 1.49
C LYS A 17 -10.10 2.36 0.83
N ILE A 18 -9.19 1.40 0.72
CA ILE A 18 -9.48 0.05 0.27
C ILE A 18 -9.08 -0.91 1.38
N SER A 19 -9.92 -1.91 1.67
CA SER A 19 -9.61 -2.94 2.66
C SER A 19 -8.61 -3.97 2.09
N VAL A 20 -8.05 -4.80 2.96
CA VAL A 20 -7.16 -5.88 2.55
C VAL A 20 -7.93 -6.93 1.73
N GLU A 21 -9.16 -7.24 2.11
CA GLU A 21 -10.06 -8.15 1.41
C GLU A 21 -10.41 -7.65 0.01
N GLU A 22 -10.72 -6.35 -0.12
CA GLU A 22 -11.01 -5.74 -1.42
C GLU A 22 -9.79 -5.75 -2.35
N LEU A 23 -8.60 -5.44 -1.82
CA LEU A 23 -7.36 -5.56 -2.56
C LEU A 23 -7.12 -7.02 -2.99
N LYS A 24 -7.34 -7.98 -2.08
CA LYS A 24 -7.16 -9.40 -2.35
C LYS A 24 -8.11 -9.89 -3.46
N ALA A 25 -9.38 -9.51 -3.39
CA ALA A 25 -10.36 -9.81 -4.43
C ALA A 25 -9.96 -9.21 -5.79
N LYS A 26 -9.46 -7.97 -5.80
CA LYS A 26 -8.92 -7.32 -7.01
C LYS A 26 -7.73 -8.05 -7.63
N MET A 27 -6.84 -8.56 -6.78
CA MET A 27 -5.70 -9.37 -7.24
C MET A 27 -6.14 -10.71 -7.84
N GLU A 28 -7.31 -11.22 -7.47
CA GLU A 28 -7.87 -12.48 -7.98
C GLU A 28 -8.75 -12.28 -9.22
N SER A 29 -9.28 -11.07 -9.44
CA SER A 29 -10.16 -10.74 -10.56
C SER A 29 -9.45 -10.21 -11.81
N ASP A 30 -8.13 -10.40 -11.94
CA ASP A 30 -7.28 -9.89 -13.03
C ASP A 30 -7.50 -8.38 -13.32
N SER A 31 -7.93 -7.62 -12.33
CA SER A 31 -8.18 -6.18 -12.49
C SER A 31 -6.86 -5.43 -12.64
N LEU A 32 -6.80 -4.47 -13.56
CA LEU A 32 -5.59 -3.69 -13.81
C LEU A 32 -5.50 -2.52 -12.83
N PHE A 33 -4.51 -2.56 -11.95
CA PHE A 33 -4.20 -1.46 -11.02
C PHE A 33 -2.70 -1.43 -10.71
N LEU A 34 -2.25 -0.30 -10.16
CA LEU A 34 -0.88 -0.10 -9.69
C LEU A 34 -0.84 -0.15 -8.17
N LEU A 35 -0.09 -1.09 -7.63
CA LEU A 35 0.13 -1.18 -6.18
C LEU A 35 1.48 -0.56 -5.82
N ILE A 36 1.50 0.51 -5.04
CA ILE A 36 2.72 1.27 -4.72
C ILE A 36 3.10 1.11 -3.25
N ASP A 37 4.31 0.61 -3.00
CA ASP A 37 4.89 0.53 -1.66
C ASP A 37 5.70 1.78 -1.34
N LEU A 38 5.27 2.52 -0.32
CA LEU A 38 5.85 3.81 0.07
C LEU A 38 6.88 3.73 1.18
N ARG A 39 7.18 2.52 1.66
CA ARG A 39 8.09 2.26 2.79
C ARG A 39 9.55 2.49 2.39
N THR A 40 10.45 2.43 3.38
CA THR A 40 11.89 2.52 3.09
C THR A 40 12.37 1.34 2.26
N LYS A 41 13.58 1.44 1.72
CA LYS A 41 14.19 0.37 0.91
C LYS A 41 14.31 -0.91 1.73
N GLU A 42 14.74 -0.79 2.98
CA GLU A 42 14.95 -1.90 3.90
C GLU A 42 13.62 -2.58 4.24
N GLU A 43 12.57 -1.79 4.49
CA GLU A 43 11.21 -2.30 4.72
C GLU A 43 10.69 -3.09 3.49
N TYR A 44 10.89 -2.58 2.28
CA TYR A 44 10.47 -3.24 1.03
C TYR A 44 11.26 -4.53 0.76
N LEU A 45 12.59 -4.48 0.93
CA LEU A 45 13.48 -5.63 0.74
C LEU A 45 13.27 -6.73 1.78
N ALA A 46 12.84 -6.40 2.99
CA ALA A 46 12.49 -7.40 4.01
C ALA A 46 11.26 -8.22 3.59
N GLY A 47 10.29 -7.58 2.93
CA GLY A 47 9.11 -8.22 2.39
C GLY A 47 8.04 -7.21 1.97
N HIS A 48 7.39 -7.42 0.82
CA HIS A 48 6.35 -6.55 0.25
C HIS A 48 5.19 -7.35 -0.36
N ILE A 49 4.07 -6.69 -0.66
CA ILE A 49 2.94 -7.34 -1.33
C ILE A 49 3.33 -7.67 -2.78
N LYS A 50 2.92 -8.83 -3.28
CA LYS A 50 3.23 -9.28 -4.65
C LYS A 50 2.95 -8.19 -5.69
N ASN A 51 3.85 -8.07 -6.68
CA ASN A 51 3.74 -7.14 -7.81
C ASN A 51 3.71 -5.65 -7.41
N SER A 52 4.00 -5.29 -6.15
CA SER A 52 4.03 -3.88 -5.78
C SER A 52 5.29 -3.17 -6.30
N ILE A 53 5.09 -1.95 -6.79
CA ILE A 53 6.14 -1.06 -7.28
C ILE A 53 6.65 -0.26 -6.10
N TRP A 54 7.96 -0.35 -5.84
CA TRP A 54 8.58 0.41 -4.76
C TRP A 54 8.84 1.86 -5.16
N ILE A 55 8.20 2.81 -4.45
CA ILE A 55 8.50 4.23 -4.55
C ILE A 55 8.55 4.79 -3.13
N PRO A 56 9.72 5.07 -2.53
CA PRO A 56 9.77 5.58 -1.17
C PRO A 56 9.02 6.92 -1.07
N ARG A 57 8.25 7.13 0.02
CA ARG A 57 7.35 8.28 0.20
C ARG A 57 7.93 9.61 -0.29
N GLY A 58 9.16 9.94 0.10
CA GLY A 58 9.78 11.23 -0.22
C GLY A 58 10.09 11.48 -1.70
N PHE A 59 9.94 10.46 -2.55
CA PHE A 59 10.17 10.56 -3.99
C PHE A 59 8.90 10.33 -4.82
N LEU A 60 7.73 10.18 -4.17
CA LEU A 60 6.51 9.78 -4.85
C LEU A 60 6.15 10.73 -5.99
N GLU A 61 6.04 12.01 -5.68
CA GLU A 61 5.61 13.07 -6.60
C GLU A 61 6.58 13.22 -7.79
N PHE A 62 7.86 12.87 -7.60
CA PHE A 62 8.90 12.95 -8.64
C PHE A 62 9.01 11.68 -9.51
N LYS A 63 8.43 10.56 -9.07
CA LYS A 63 8.59 9.26 -9.72
C LYS A 63 7.30 8.68 -10.26
N ILE A 64 6.14 9.07 -9.75
CA ILE A 64 4.86 8.45 -10.13
C ILE A 64 4.57 8.56 -11.63
N GLN A 65 4.90 9.69 -12.25
CA GLN A 65 4.76 9.92 -13.69
C GLN A 65 5.60 8.95 -14.56
N LYS A 66 6.73 8.45 -14.03
CA LYS A 66 7.51 7.40 -14.71
C LYS A 66 6.85 6.02 -14.68
N VAL A 67 5.90 5.83 -13.77
CA VAL A 67 5.09 4.61 -13.65
C VAL A 67 3.82 4.74 -14.46
N THR A 68 3.14 5.88 -14.34
CA THR A 68 1.97 6.21 -15.15
C THR A 68 1.78 7.72 -15.27
N ASP A 69 1.59 8.19 -16.49
CA ASP A 69 1.17 9.57 -16.79
C ASP A 69 -0.35 9.69 -16.96
N GLU A 70 -1.09 8.56 -16.88
CA GLU A 70 -2.53 8.51 -17.12
C GLU A 70 -3.32 8.85 -15.83
N PRO A 71 -4.07 9.97 -15.79
CA PRO A 71 -4.80 10.41 -14.59
C PRO A 71 -5.88 9.43 -14.10
N GLU A 72 -6.39 8.59 -15.01
CA GLU A 72 -7.43 7.60 -14.72
C GLU A 72 -6.87 6.26 -14.20
N SER A 73 -5.54 6.12 -14.12
CA SER A 73 -4.93 4.90 -13.58
C SER A 73 -5.43 4.62 -12.17
N GLU A 74 -5.83 3.37 -11.93
CA GLU A 74 -6.13 2.93 -10.57
C GLU A 74 -4.82 2.73 -9.79
N ILE A 75 -4.63 3.52 -8.74
CA ILE A 75 -3.44 3.52 -7.91
C ILE A 75 -3.83 3.20 -6.47
N ILE A 76 -3.28 2.11 -5.96
CA ILE A 76 -3.42 1.71 -4.56
C ILE A 76 -2.06 1.94 -3.90
N VAL A 77 -2.02 2.82 -2.91
CA VAL A 77 -0.79 3.10 -2.16
C VAL A 77 -0.85 2.46 -0.78
N TYR A 78 0.28 1.93 -0.30
CA TYR A 78 0.35 1.43 1.06
C TYR A 78 1.69 1.77 1.73
N CYS A 79 1.66 1.70 3.05
CA CYS A 79 2.86 1.75 3.88
C CYS A 79 2.78 0.67 4.96
N LYS A 80 3.55 0.80 6.05
CA LYS A 80 3.49 -0.18 7.16
C LYS A 80 2.10 -0.28 7.81
N GLY A 81 1.38 0.84 7.96
CA GLY A 81 0.18 0.91 8.81
C GLY A 81 -0.87 1.93 8.35
N GLY A 82 -0.89 2.31 7.08
CA GLY A 82 -1.88 3.24 6.52
C GLY A 82 -1.59 4.75 6.66
N LEU A 83 -0.84 5.20 7.66
CA LEU A 83 -0.70 6.66 7.93
C LEU A 83 0.11 7.44 6.88
N ARG A 84 1.30 6.94 6.50
CA ARG A 84 2.14 7.58 5.47
C ARG A 84 1.44 7.56 4.12
N SER A 85 0.73 6.47 3.85
CA SER A 85 0.02 6.24 2.59
C SER A 85 -1.26 7.07 2.48
N SER A 86 -1.96 7.40 3.58
CA SER A 86 -3.05 8.40 3.56
C SER A 86 -2.58 9.74 2.99
N LEU A 87 -1.49 10.29 3.53
CA LEU A 87 -0.92 11.57 3.05
C LEU A 87 -0.45 11.49 1.59
N SER A 88 -0.04 10.30 1.16
CA SER A 88 0.43 10.05 -0.21
C SER A 88 -0.71 9.98 -1.20
N ALA A 89 -1.79 9.27 -0.84
CA ALA A 89 -3.00 9.20 -1.64
C ALA A 89 -3.54 10.61 -1.90
N HIS A 90 -3.62 11.43 -0.85
CA HIS A 90 -4.00 12.83 -0.97
C HIS A 90 -3.07 13.63 -1.90
N SER A 91 -1.75 13.44 -1.78
CA SER A 91 -0.77 14.14 -2.64
C SER A 91 -0.95 13.76 -4.11
N LEU A 92 -1.18 12.48 -4.42
CA LEU A 92 -1.47 12.03 -5.79
C LEU A 92 -2.78 12.60 -6.32
N MET A 93 -3.82 12.70 -5.49
CA MET A 93 -5.08 13.35 -5.87
C MET A 93 -4.85 14.83 -6.20
N GLN A 94 -4.03 15.55 -5.41
CA GLN A 94 -3.66 16.95 -5.71
C GLN A 94 -2.84 17.08 -7.01
N MET A 95 -2.13 16.03 -7.42
CA MET A 95 -1.44 15.97 -8.71
C MET A 95 -2.37 15.67 -9.90
N GLY A 96 -3.65 15.34 -9.65
CA GLY A 96 -4.66 15.10 -10.68
C GLY A 96 -5.00 13.63 -10.95
N TYR A 97 -4.40 12.67 -10.23
CA TYR A 97 -4.81 11.27 -10.31
C TYR A 97 -6.19 11.10 -9.67
N LYS A 98 -7.12 10.47 -10.39
CA LYS A 98 -8.54 10.44 -10.00
C LYS A 98 -8.95 9.18 -9.24
N ASN A 99 -8.23 8.08 -9.45
CA ASN A 99 -8.55 6.80 -8.84
C ASN A 99 -7.43 6.35 -7.90
N VAL A 100 -7.33 7.02 -6.75
CA VAL A 100 -6.28 6.75 -5.75
C VAL A 100 -6.89 6.26 -4.45
N SER A 101 -6.44 5.10 -3.98
CA SER A 101 -6.87 4.50 -2.72
C SER A 101 -5.69 4.24 -1.79
N ASN A 102 -5.92 4.42 -0.49
CA ASN A 102 -4.99 4.01 0.56
C ASN A 102 -5.38 2.62 1.10
N LEU A 103 -4.44 1.67 1.13
CA LEU A 103 -4.67 0.38 1.77
C LEU A 103 -4.80 0.56 3.29
N GLU A 104 -5.99 0.30 3.82
CA GLU A 104 -6.27 0.40 5.25
C GLU A 104 -5.43 -0.63 6.03
N GLY A 105 -4.87 -0.20 7.16
CA GLY A 105 -3.98 -1.04 7.96
C GLY A 105 -2.61 -1.36 7.32
N GLY A 106 -2.43 -1.07 6.03
CA GLY A 106 -1.17 -1.25 5.29
C GLY A 106 -0.66 -2.70 5.29
N LEU A 107 0.67 -2.87 5.17
CA LEU A 107 1.27 -4.20 5.17
C LEU A 107 1.03 -4.96 6.49
N ARG A 108 0.91 -4.26 7.61
CA ARG A 108 0.65 -4.90 8.90
C ARG A 108 -0.65 -5.70 8.86
N GLU A 109 -1.73 -5.12 8.36
CA GLU A 109 -3.02 -5.80 8.27
C GLU A 109 -2.96 -6.93 7.24
N TRP A 110 -2.32 -6.69 6.09
CA TRP A 110 -2.07 -7.73 5.07
C TRP A 110 -1.43 -8.99 5.68
N VAL A 111 -0.37 -8.81 6.47
CA VAL A 111 0.33 -9.90 7.16
C VAL A 111 -0.52 -10.50 8.28
N PHE A 112 -1.24 -9.68 9.03
CA PHE A 112 -2.14 -10.13 10.11
C PHE A 112 -3.25 -11.05 9.58
N MET A 113 -3.74 -10.79 8.37
CA MET A 113 -4.70 -11.63 7.66
C MET A 113 -4.09 -12.91 7.05
N GLY A 114 -2.82 -13.19 7.32
CA GLY A 114 -2.13 -14.40 6.87
C GLY A 114 -1.74 -14.39 5.40
N HIS A 115 -1.80 -13.24 4.73
CA HIS A 115 -1.40 -13.15 3.33
C HIS A 115 0.13 -13.12 3.16
N SER A 116 0.59 -13.77 2.11
CA SER A 116 2.02 -13.90 1.81
C SER A 116 2.65 -12.58 1.39
N ILE A 117 3.94 -12.45 1.66
CA ILE A 117 4.78 -11.33 1.25
C ILE A 117 5.95 -11.85 0.41
N TYR A 118 6.62 -10.98 -0.32
CA TYR A 118 7.64 -11.35 -1.29
C TYR A 118 8.93 -10.59 -1.02
N ASN A 119 10.07 -11.24 -1.20
CA ASN A 119 11.38 -10.61 -1.21
C ASN A 119 12.34 -11.34 -2.15
N ALA A 120 13.65 -11.07 -2.03
CA ALA A 120 14.68 -11.68 -2.86
C ALA A 120 14.77 -13.22 -2.72
N LEU A 121 14.24 -13.81 -1.64
CA LEU A 121 14.17 -15.24 -1.41
C LEU A 121 12.91 -15.88 -1.99
N GLY A 122 11.98 -15.09 -2.53
CA GLY A 122 10.71 -15.54 -3.08
C GLY A 122 9.53 -15.21 -2.18
N GLU A 123 8.53 -16.09 -2.19
CA GLU A 123 7.30 -15.96 -1.40
C GLU A 123 7.53 -16.41 0.05
N LEU A 124 7.13 -15.56 0.99
CA LEU A 124 7.12 -15.82 2.43
C LEU A 124 5.67 -15.96 2.89
N ASN A 125 5.31 -17.16 3.32
CA ASN A 125 4.00 -17.43 3.91
C ASN A 125 4.04 -17.12 5.40
N VAL A 126 3.04 -16.39 5.88
CA VAL A 126 2.87 -16.13 7.30
C VAL A 126 2.21 -17.36 7.91
N ILE A 127 2.90 -18.01 8.84
CA ILE A 127 2.43 -19.19 9.55
C ILE A 127 2.26 -18.85 11.02
N GLU A 128 1.13 -19.24 11.60
CA GLU A 128 0.96 -19.20 13.05
C GLU A 128 1.88 -20.23 13.69
N PHE A 129 2.66 -19.80 14.68
CA PHE A 129 3.64 -20.65 15.35
C PHE A 129 2.99 -21.92 15.95
N GLU A 130 1.76 -21.80 16.46
CA GLU A 130 1.01 -22.92 17.06
C GLU A 130 0.66 -24.02 16.05
N LYS A 131 0.61 -23.73 14.74
CA LYS A 131 0.33 -24.71 13.68
C LYS A 131 1.58 -25.50 13.24
N LEU A 132 2.77 -25.09 13.66
CA LEU A 132 4.04 -25.78 13.35
C LEU A 132 4.30 -26.97 14.28
N GLU A 133 3.70 -27.01 15.47
CA GLU A 133 3.93 -28.07 16.47
C GLU A 133 2.95 -29.25 16.35
N SER A 134 1.98 -29.18 15.43
CA SER A 134 0.96 -30.24 15.23
C SER A 134 1.25 -31.19 14.06
N GLU A 135 2.44 -31.14 13.47
CA GLU A 135 2.95 -32.10 12.47
C GLU A 135 4.12 -32.93 13.04
#